data_AF-B4EX20-F1
#
_entry.id   AF-B4EX20-F1
#
_cell.length_a   1.000
_cell.length_b   1.000
_cell.length_c   1.000
_cell.angle_alpha   90.00
_cell.angle_beta   90.00
_cell.angle_gamma   90.00
#
_symmetry.space_group_name_H-M   'P 1'
#
loop_
_entity.id
_entity.type
_entity.pdbx_description
1 polymer ?
#
loop_
_entity_poly.entity_id
_entity_poly.type
_entity_poly.pdbx_seq_one_letter_code
_entity_poly.pdbx_strand_id
1 'polypeptide(L)' 'MSLMTFNKLIMRYLVYLGLAGVLLSFPISFVVNIFLLDEGYKTCDKISWLSPTTYVKELSFCNNKKALNK' A
#
# COMPACT_ATOMS: atom_id res chain seq x y z
N MET A 1 -8.79 24.71 -33.11
CA MET A 1 -9.01 23.55 -32.23
C MET A 1 -9.93 24.00 -31.10
N SER A 2 -11.20 23.54 -31.03
CA SER A 2 -12.18 24.13 -30.12
C SER A 2 -11.98 23.68 -28.66
N LEU A 3 -12.35 24.55 -27.72
CA LEU A 3 -12.27 24.35 -26.27
C LEU A 3 -12.91 23.02 -25.80
N MET A 4 -13.97 22.58 -26.49
CA MET A 4 -14.68 21.33 -26.20
C MET A 4 -13.80 20.08 -26.38
N THR A 5 -12.89 20.09 -27.36
CA THR A 5 -11.98 18.97 -27.63
C THR A 5 -10.89 18.86 -26.56
N PHE A 6 -10.44 20.00 -26.04
CA PHE A 6 -9.40 20.07 -25.01
C PHE A 6 -9.88 19.48 -23.68
N ASN A 7 -11.09 19.85 -23.24
CA ASN A 7 -11.70 19.29 -22.03
C ASN A 7 -11.89 17.77 -22.13
N LYS A 8 -12.31 17.26 -23.29
CA LYS A 8 -12.50 15.81 -23.50
C LYS A 8 -11.17 15.04 -23.44
N LEU A 9 -10.09 15.61 -23.97
CA LEU A 9 -8.74 15.05 -23.89
C LEU A 9 -8.21 15.03 -22.46
N ILE A 10 -8.35 16.15 -21.72
CA ILE A 10 -7.93 16.27 -20.32
C ILE A 10 -8.66 15.25 -19.45
N MET A 11 -9.98 15.15 -19.58
CA MET A 11 -10.77 14.20 -18.80
C MET A 11 -10.36 12.75 -19.08
N ARG A 12 -10.08 12.41 -20.33
CA ARG A 12 -9.61 11.08 -20.70
C ARG A 12 -8.23 10.77 -20.10
N TYR A 13 -7.33 11.75 -20.09
CA TYR A 13 -6.00 11.61 -19.50
C TYR A 13 -6.07 11.43 -17.97
N LEU A 14 -6.93 12.19 -17.29
CA LEU A 14 -7.17 12.06 -15.85
C LEU A 14 -7.70 10.67 -15.48
N VAL A 15 -8.63 10.12 -16.27
CA VAL A 15 -9.14 8.75 -16.08
C VAL A 15 -8.03 7.71 -16.24
N TYR A 16 -7.20 7.83 -17.29
CA TYR A 16 -6.07 6.92 -17.48
C TYR A 16 -5.03 7.02 -16.35
N LEU A 17 -4.73 8.23 -15.86
CA LEU A 17 -3.85 8.44 -14.71
C LEU A 17 -4.41 7.80 -13.44
N GLY A 18 -5.71 7.96 -13.18
CA GLY A 18 -6.37 7.33 -12.03
C GLY A 18 -6.31 5.81 -12.11
N LEU A 19 -6.60 5.23 -13.28
CA LEU A 19 -6.52 3.79 -13.50
C LEU A 19 -5.09 3.26 -13.35
N ALA A 20 -4.12 3.96 -13.93
CA ALA A 20 -2.71 3.63 -13.79
C ALA A 20 -2.27 3.70 -12.32
N GLY A 21 -2.71 4.72 -11.57
CA GLY A 21 -2.43 4.85 -10.14
C GLY A 21 -2.96 3.67 -9.34
N VAL A 22 -4.20 3.25 -9.58
CA VAL A 22 -4.81 2.08 -8.91
C VAL A 22 -4.06 0.80 -9.28
N LEU A 23 -3.75 0.60 -10.56
CA LEU A 23 -3.01 -0.59 -11.01
C LEU A 23 -1.59 -0.64 -10.46
N LEU A 24 -0.93 0.51 -10.29
CA LEU A 24 0.41 0.61 -9.70
C LEU A 24 0.39 0.51 -8.17
N SER A 25 -0.71 0.84 -7.52
CA SER A 25 -0.86 0.74 -6.06
C SER A 25 -0.58 -0.68 -5.56
N PHE A 26 -1.06 -1.68 -6.29
CA PHE A 26 -0.90 -3.09 -5.97
C PHE A 26 0.56 -3.58 -6.02
N PRO A 27 1.30 -3.46 -7.15
CA PRO A 27 2.69 -3.87 -7.22
C PRO A 27 3.60 -3.06 -6.29
N ILE A 28 3.33 -1.76 -6.08
CA ILE A 28 4.13 -0.93 -5.14
C ILE A 28 4.03 -1.50 -3.72
N SER A 29 2.81 -1.85 -3.26
CA SER A 29 2.61 -2.47 -1.94
C SER A 29 3.36 -3.80 -1.81
N PHE A 30 3.36 -4.61 -2.88
CA PHE A 30 4.08 -5.89 -2.89
C PHE A 30 5.60 -5.72 -2.85
N VAL A 31 6.16 -4.82 -3.66
CA VAL A 31 7.61 -4.54 -3.71
C VAL A 31 8.10 -4.04 -2.36
N VAL A 32 7.37 -3.12 -1.73
CA VAL A 32 7.72 -2.60 -0.40
C VAL A 32 7.75 -3.74 0.62
N ASN A 33 6.77 -4.64 0.60
CA ASN A 33 6.75 -5.80 1.49
C ASN A 33 7.97 -6.72 1.29
N ILE A 34 8.35 -7.01 0.04
CA ILE A 34 9.55 -7.81 -0.26
C ILE A 34 10.82 -7.11 0.22
N PHE A 35 10.96 -5.82 -0.01
CA PHE A 35 12.10 -5.03 0.43
C PHE A 35 12.25 -5.03 1.97
N LEU A 36 11.14 -4.85 2.70
CA LEU A 36 11.12 -4.92 4.16
C LEU A 36 11.54 -6.31 4.67
N LEU A 37 11.08 -7.38 4.01
CA LEU A 37 11.47 -8.75 4.36
C LEU A 37 12.96 -9.03 4.09
N ASP A 38 13.52 -8.49 3.01
CA ASP A 38 14.94 -8.62 2.64
C ASP A 38 15.86 -7.89 3.64
N GLU A 39 15.45 -6.71 4.11
CA GLU A 39 16.12 -5.94 5.18
C GLU A 39 16.00 -6.60 6.58
N GLY A 40 15.42 -7.81 6.65
CA GLY A 40 15.30 -8.59 7.88
C GLY A 40 14.13 -8.17 8.79
N TYR A 41 13.21 -7.33 8.31
CA TYR A 41 11.98 -7.06 9.05
C TYR A 41 11.04 -8.25 8.95
N LYS A 42 10.44 -8.61 10.08
CA LYS A 42 9.45 -9.68 10.15
C LYS A 42 8.07 -9.08 10.37
N THR A 43 7.08 -9.66 9.70
CA THR A 43 5.68 -9.28 9.88
C THR A 43 5.13 -9.98 11.10
N CYS A 44 4.45 -9.23 11.96
CA CYS A 44 3.66 -9.77 13.05
C CYS A 44 2.47 -10.61 12.55
N ASP A 45 2.18 -11.72 13.23
CA ASP A 45 0.94 -12.49 12.98
C ASP A 45 -0.29 -11.62 13.24
N LYS A 46 -1.07 -11.44 12.18
CA LYS A 46 -2.30 -10.67 12.19
C LYS A 46 -3.40 -11.55 12.76
N ILE A 47 -4.02 -11.10 13.85
CA ILE A 47 -5.13 -11.81 14.50
C ILE A 47 -6.43 -11.61 13.71
N SER A 48 -6.51 -10.54 12.92
CA SER A 48 -7.64 -10.21 12.05
C SER A 48 -7.16 -9.65 10.72
N TRP A 49 -7.94 -9.89 9.65
CA TRP A 49 -7.69 -9.35 8.31
C TRP A 49 -7.79 -7.81 8.26
N LEU A 50 -8.50 -7.19 9.20
CA LEU A 50 -8.56 -5.73 9.33
C LEU A 50 -7.36 -5.15 10.11
N SER A 51 -6.53 -5.99 10.73
CA SER A 51 -5.41 -5.48 11.52
C SER A 51 -4.30 -4.94 10.60
N PRO A 52 -3.80 -3.71 10.85
CA PRO A 52 -2.73 -3.11 10.06
C PRO A 52 -1.45 -3.95 10.15
N THR A 53 -0.70 -4.03 9.05
CA THR A 53 0.55 -4.80 9.00
C THR A 53 1.65 -4.05 9.74
N THR A 54 2.12 -4.61 10.85
CA THR A 54 3.26 -4.06 11.60
C THR A 54 4.53 -4.82 11.24
N TYR A 55 5.52 -4.09 10.72
CA TYR A 55 6.85 -4.58 10.42
C TYR A 55 7.73 -4.31 11.63
N VAL A 56 8.36 -5.36 12.17
CA VAL A 56 9.23 -5.27 13.34
C VAL A 56 10.52 -6.01 13.07
N LYS A 57 11.64 -5.45 13.54
CA LYS A 57 12.96 -6.08 13.38
C LYS A 57 13.12 -7.30 14.30
N GLU A 58 12.42 -7.31 15.43
CA GLU A 58 12.33 -8.47 16.32
C GLU A 58 10.88 -8.81 16.68
N LEU A 59 10.52 -10.10 16.67
CA LEU A 59 9.16 -10.57 17.00
C LEU A 59 8.76 -10.30 18.46
N SER A 60 9.72 -10.08 19.36
CA SER A 60 9.49 -9.79 20.77
C SER A 60 8.66 -8.51 20.99
N PHE A 61 8.81 -7.51 20.11
CA PHE A 61 8.02 -6.28 20.15
C PHE A 61 6.55 -6.48 19.71
N CYS A 62 6.27 -7.58 19.02
CA CYS A 62 4.93 -7.92 18.55
C CYS A 62 3.96 -8.21 19.70
N ASN A 63 4.43 -8.94 20.72
CA ASN A 63 3.63 -9.31 21.88
C ASN A 63 3.28 -8.10 22.77
N ASN A 64 4.20 -7.13 22.87
CA ASN A 64 3.95 -5.88 23.61
C ASN A 64 2.91 -4.99 22.93
N LYS A 65 2.89 -4.93 21.59
CA LYS A 65 1.85 -4.22 20.83
C LYS A 65 0.48 -4.91 20.94
N LYS A 66 0.43 -6.24 20.99
CA LYS A 66 -0.81 -6.99 21.24
C LYS A 66 -1.40 -6.70 22.62
N ALA A 67 -0.57 -6.49 23.64
CA ALA A 67 -1.01 -6.13 24.99
C ALA A 67 -1.55 -4.68 25.11
N LEU A 68 -1.11 -3.77 24.24
CA LEU A 68 -1.52 -2.36 24.22
C LEU A 68 -2.82 -2.10 23.43
N ASN A 69 -3.31 -3.09 22.69
CA ASN A 69 -4.57 -3.01 21.93
C ASN A 69 -5.67 -3.92 22.51
N LYS A 70 -5.50 -4.37 23.76
CA LYS A 70 -6.53 -5.08 24.53
C LYS A 70 -7.33 -4.09 25.37
#